data_AF-A0A9C7G8W2-F1
#
_entry.id   AF-A0A9C7G8W2-F1
#
_cell.length_a   1.000
_cell.length_b   1.000
_cell.length_c   1.000
_cell.angle_alpha   90.00
_cell.angle_beta   90.00
_cell.angle_gamma   90.00
#
_symmetry.space_group_name_H-M   'P 1'
#
loop_
_entity.id
_entity.type
_entity.pdbx_description
1 polymer ?
#
loop_
_entity_poly.entity_id
_entity_poly.type
_entity_poly.pdbx_seq_one_letter_code
_entity_poly.pdbx_strand_id
1 'polypeptide(L)' 'MYKKQCPSCKQPSFGKSKDEMWICPVCQLDITDIPAQVATTNKHMNKLLNELVKKMG' A
#
# COMPACT_ATOMS: atom_id res chain seq x y z
N MET A 1 4.51 -6.10 1.66
CA MET A 1 4.73 -4.64 1.68
C MET A 1 3.45 -3.98 2.12
N TYR A 2 3.56 -2.93 2.92
CA TYR A 2 2.43 -2.18 3.43
C TYR A 2 2.49 -0.76 2.91
N LYS A 3 1.34 -0.08 2.86
CA LYS A 3 1.25 1.34 2.59
C LYS A 3 0.38 2.04 3.65
N LYS A 4 0.74 3.28 3.96
CA LYS A 4 -0.09 4.22 4.74
C LYS A 4 -0.35 5.47 3.92
N GLN A 5 -1.54 6.03 4.02
CA GLN A 5 -1.91 7.28 3.35
C GLN A 5 -1.69 8.44 4.32
N CYS A 6 -0.79 9.37 4.00
CA CYS A 6 -0.56 10.52 4.87
C CYS A 6 -1.78 11.47 4.86
N PRO A 7 -2.32 11.87 6.01
CA PRO A 7 -3.51 12.71 6.10
C PRO A 7 -3.17 14.18 5.81
N SER A 8 -1.91 14.58 5.99
CA SER A 8 -1.42 15.92 5.69
C SER A 8 -1.14 16.09 4.18
N CYS A 9 -0.11 15.42 3.64
CA CYS A 9 0.30 15.63 2.25
C CYS A 9 -0.44 14.76 1.22
N LYS A 10 -1.31 13.85 1.66
CA LYS A 10 -2.06 12.91 0.80
C LYS A 10 -1.17 12.03 -0.11
N GLN A 11 0.10 11.85 0.25
CA GLN A 11 0.98 10.92 -0.44
C GLN A 11 0.97 9.54 0.23
N PRO A 12 1.06 8.45 -0.55
CA PRO A 12 1.27 7.12 0.00
C PRO A 12 2.71 6.98 0.49
N SER A 13 2.88 6.42 1.68
CA SER A 13 4.17 5.97 2.19
C SER A 13 4.19 4.45 2.21
N PHE A 14 5.32 3.83 1.85
CA PHE A 14 5.47 2.38 1.76
C PHE A 14 6.48 1.87 2.79
N GLY A 15 6.15 0.75 3.43
CA GLY A 15 6.92 0.16 4.51
C GLY A 15 6.96 -1.37 4.44
N LYS A 16 7.95 -1.96 5.13
CA LYS A 16 8.11 -3.42 5.19
C LYS A 16 7.26 -4.04 6.31
N SER A 17 7.10 -3.33 7.42
CA SER A 17 6.26 -3.71 8.57
C SER A 17 5.03 -2.80 8.68
N LYS A 18 4.01 -3.27 9.40
CA LYS A 18 2.82 -2.48 9.76
C LYS A 18 2.88 -1.93 11.19
N ASP A 19 3.74 -2.50 12.04
CA ASP A 19 3.75 -2.30 13.50
C ASP A 19 4.94 -1.44 13.98
N GLU A 20 5.73 -0.88 13.06
CA GLU A 20 6.87 -0.01 13.37
C GLU A 20 6.47 1.47 13.35
N MET A 21 7.26 2.30 14.04
CA MET A 21 7.18 3.76 13.91
C MET A 21 7.26 4.15 12.44
N TRP A 22 6.35 5.01 12.01
CA TRP A 22 6.21 5.35 10.61
C TRP A 22 6.10 6.86 10.44
N ILE A 23 7.19 7.45 9.94
CA ILE A 23 7.24 8.87 9.57
C ILE A 23 6.96 9.01 8.08
N CYS A 24 6.08 9.93 7.71
CA CYS A 24 5.82 10.26 6.32
C CYS A 24 7.11 10.82 5.67
N PRO A 25 7.66 10.20 4.62
CA PRO A 25 8.93 10.63 4.03
C PRO A 25 8.80 11.96 3.25
N VAL A 26 7.58 12.43 3.00
CA VAL A 26 7.32 13.64 2.22
C VAL A 26 7.21 14.88 3.11
N CYS A 27 6.43 14.79 4.20
CA CYS A 27 6.14 15.93 5.07
C CYS A 27 6.60 15.73 6.51
N GLN A 28 7.29 14.63 6.81
CA GLN A 28 7.84 14.28 8.12
C GLN A 28 6.80 14.16 9.25
N LEU A 29 5.50 14.12 8.91
CA LEU A 29 4.44 13.85 9.88
C LEU A 29 4.52 12.41 10.37
N ASP A 30 4.38 12.21 11.69
CA ASP A 30 4.18 10.90 12.27
C ASP A 30 2.83 10.30 11.83
N ILE A 31 2.88 9.14 11.20
CA ILE A 31 1.74 8.37 10.71
C ILE A 31 1.71 6.96 11.30
N THR A 32 2.35 6.75 12.46
CA THR A 32 2.43 5.47 13.16
C THR A 32 1.04 4.93 13.48
N ASP A 33 0.11 5.76 13.93
CA ASP A 33 -1.25 5.33 14.30
C ASP A 33 -2.19 5.18 13.11
N ILE A 34 -1.73 5.49 11.90
CA ILE A 34 -2.57 5.36 10.70
C ILE A 34 -2.65 3.88 10.30
N PRO A 35 -3.85 3.34 10.02
CA PRO A 35 -3.99 1.97 9.58
C PRO A 35 -3.19 1.66 8.32
N ALA A 36 -2.33 0.65 8.40
CA ALA A 36 -1.60 0.14 7.25
C ALA A 36 -2.50 -0.71 6.36
N GLN A 37 -2.38 -0.53 5.05
CA GLN A 37 -3.02 -1.37 4.04
C GLN A 37 -1.97 -2.27 3.38
N VAL A 38 -2.37 -3.47 2.96
CA VAL A 38 -1.50 -4.31 2.13
C VAL A 38 -1.24 -3.58 0.82
N ALA A 39 0.03 -3.34 0.50
CA ALA A 39 0.42 -2.83 -0.80
C ALA A 39 0.32 -3.98 -1.79
N THR A 40 -0.80 -4.07 -2.50
CA THR A 40 -0.96 -5.01 -3.60
C THR A 40 0.00 -4.64 -4.72
N THR A 41 0.80 -5.60 -5.16
CA THR A 41 1.64 -5.42 -6.35
C THR A 41 0.81 -5.75 -7.59
N ASN A 42 1.04 -5.02 -8.67
CA ASN A 42 0.38 -5.26 -9.96
C ASN A 42 0.55 -6.71 -10.45
N LYS A 43 1.57 -7.42 -9.99
CA LYS A 43 1.82 -8.83 -10.33
C LYS A 43 0.68 -9.75 -9.88
N HIS A 44 0.11 -9.53 -8.70
CA HIS A 44 -1.02 -10.32 -8.22
C HIS A 44 -2.31 -9.95 -8.96
N MET A 45 -2.52 -8.65 -9.21
CA MET A 45 -3.69 -8.17 -9.94
C MET A 45 -3.70 -8.65 -11.40
N ASN A 46 -2.55 -8.61 -12.08
CA ASN A 46 -2.40 -9.15 -13.43
C ASN A 46 -2.62 -10.67 -13.47
N LYS A 47 -2.19 -11.40 -12.43
CA LYS A 47 -2.48 -12.84 -12.32
C LYS A 47 -3.99 -13.08 -12.21
N LEU A 48 -4.70 -12.34 -11.35
CA LEU A 48 -6.14 -12.45 -11.19
C LEU A 48 -6.89 -12.07 -12.47
N LEU A 49 -6.49 -10.98 -13.13
CA LEU A 49 -7.06 -10.56 -14.42
C LEU A 49 -6.87 -11.63 -15.49
N ASN A 50 -5.66 -12.20 -15.60
CA ASN A 50 -5.39 -13.25 -16.58
C ASN A 50 -6.22 -14.52 -16.34
N GLU A 51 -6.44 -14.91 -15.09
CA GLU A 51 -7.30 -16.05 -14.75
C GLU A 51 -8.78 -15.77 -15.02
N LEU A 52 -9.24 -14.52 -14.87
CA LEU A 52 -10.60 -14.11 -15.25
C LEU A 52 -10.78 -14.13 -16.77
N VAL A 53 -9.82 -13.59 -17.53
CA VAL A 53 -9.84 -13.57 -19.00
C VAL A 53 -9.87 -15.00 -19.56
N LYS A 54 -9.09 -15.93 -19.01
CA LYS A 54 -9.10 -17.35 -19.41
C LYS A 54 -10.44 -18.07 -19.20
N LYS A 55 -11.27 -17.60 -18.27
CA LYS A 55 -12.60 -18.19 -18.01
C LYS A 55 -13.68 -17.64 -18.92
N MET A 56 -13.39 -16.56 -19.63
CA MET A 56 -14.31 -15.89 -20.55
C MET A 56 -14.10 -16.28 -22.02
N GLY A 57 -12.98 -16.93 -22.34
CA GLY A 57 -12.69 -17.51 -23.66
C GLY A 57 -12.81 -19.03 -23.62
#